data_AF-A0A969RKF6-F1
#
_entry.id   AF-A0A969RKF6-F1
#
_cell.length_a   1.000
_cell.length_b   1.000
_cell.length_c   1.000
_cell.angle_alpha   90.00
_cell.angle_beta   90.00
_cell.angle_gamma   90.00
#
_symmetry.space_group_name_H-M   'P 1'
#
loop_
_entity.id
_entity.type
_entity.pdbx_description
1 polymer ?
#
loop_
_entity_poly.entity_id
_entity_poly.type
_entity_poly.pdbx_seq_one_letter_code
_entity_poly.pdbx_strand_id
1 'polypeptide(L)'
;MYTSALVFEQEATKSLIKNFKFVLRAYTEEQALANCKFLTQEDDQYVAGQANLPNPYLVGYLLAKLWERDLQDAKSALTESVLNHPMGLAPVLGLSAASTQEQLNTLEAHGIIEQRRAVPPFQIIPRWDSPLTLLENAYDSDR
;
A
#
# COMPACT_ATOMS: atom_id res chain seq x y z
N MET A 1 21.27 -16.06 0.27
CA MET A 1 20.26 -16.25 -0.80
C MET A 1 19.01 -16.80 -0.14
N TYR A 2 17.96 -15.99 0.00
CA TYR A 2 16.65 -16.50 0.42
C TYR A 2 16.01 -17.18 -0.80
N THR A 3 15.91 -18.50 -0.77
CA THR A 3 15.21 -19.25 -1.82
C THR A 3 13.72 -19.12 -1.55
N SER A 4 12.95 -18.61 -2.51
CA SER A 4 11.47 -18.49 -2.40
C SER A 4 10.77 -19.80 -2.06
N ALA A 5 11.43 -20.94 -2.31
CA ALA A 5 11.00 -22.27 -1.89
C ALA A 5 10.77 -22.42 -0.38
N LEU A 6 11.44 -21.64 0.47
CA LEU A 6 11.26 -21.65 1.93
C LEU A 6 9.95 -20.96 2.37
N VAL A 7 9.36 -20.11 1.53
CA VAL A 7 8.10 -19.40 1.82
C VAL A 7 6.90 -20.17 1.25
N PHE A 8 7.11 -20.93 0.18
CA PHE A 8 6.07 -21.67 -0.53
C PHE A 8 6.33 -23.18 -0.51
N GLU A 9 6.52 -23.74 0.69
CA GLU A 9 6.92 -25.16 0.87
C GLU A 9 5.94 -26.17 0.26
N GLN A 10 4.67 -25.78 0.09
CA GLN A 10 3.61 -26.63 -0.44
C GLN A 10 3.45 -26.54 -1.97
N GLU A 11 4.10 -25.56 -2.62
CA GLU A 11 3.93 -25.29 -4.04
C GLU A 11 5.00 -25.96 -4.88
N ALA A 12 4.59 -26.63 -5.94
CA ALA A 12 5.54 -27.23 -6.88
C ALA A 12 6.40 -26.13 -7.55
N THR A 13 7.72 -26.32 -7.60
CA THR A 13 8.68 -25.37 -8.20
C THR A 13 8.27 -24.91 -9.61
N LYS A 14 7.71 -25.82 -10.41
CA LYS A 14 7.22 -25.51 -11.76
C LYS A 14 6.07 -24.50 -11.75
N SER A 15 5.14 -24.63 -10.81
CA SER A 15 4.03 -23.69 -10.61
C SER A 15 4.55 -22.34 -10.12
N LEU A 16 5.49 -22.33 -9.17
CA LEU A 16 6.12 -21.10 -8.69
C LEU A 16 6.80 -20.33 -9.82
N ILE A 17 7.64 -20.98 -10.63
CA ILE A 17 8.31 -20.32 -11.77
C ILE A 17 7.28 -19.71 -12.72
N LYS A 18 6.17 -20.41 -12.99
CA LYS A 18 5.10 -19.90 -13.85
C LYS A 18 4.43 -18.67 -13.24
N ASN A 19 4.10 -18.71 -11.96
CA ASN A 19 3.42 -17.61 -11.26
C ASN A 19 4.30 -16.39 -11.12
N PHE A 20 5.59 -16.57 -10.80
CA PHE A 20 6.55 -15.46 -10.78
C PHE A 20 6.65 -14.80 -12.15
N LYS A 21 6.70 -15.55 -13.26
CA LYS A 21 6.67 -14.96 -14.60
C LYS A 21 5.43 -14.09 -14.84
N PHE A 22 4.26 -14.48 -14.35
CA PHE A 22 3.06 -13.64 -14.48
C PHE A 22 3.16 -12.36 -13.66
N VAL A 23 3.61 -12.44 -12.41
CA VAL A 23 3.79 -11.26 -11.55
C VAL A 23 4.80 -10.30 -12.15
N LEU A 24 5.97 -10.78 -12.55
CA LEU A 24 7.02 -9.96 -13.16
C LEU A 24 6.47 -9.23 -14.40
N ARG A 25 5.85 -9.96 -15.33
CA ARG A 25 5.25 -9.36 -16.53
C ARG A 25 4.14 -8.36 -16.23
N ALA A 26 3.29 -8.64 -15.24
CA ALA A 26 2.21 -7.73 -14.86
C ALA A 26 2.72 -6.37 -14.39
N TYR A 27 3.91 -6.31 -13.78
CA TYR A 27 4.50 -5.05 -13.31
C TYR A 27 5.58 -4.48 -14.22
N THR A 28 6.03 -5.17 -15.28
CA THR A 28 7.05 -4.64 -16.21
C THR A 28 6.57 -4.41 -17.64
N GLU A 29 5.46 -4.99 -18.07
CA GLU A 29 4.91 -4.75 -19.41
C GLU A 29 4.08 -3.45 -19.47
N GLU A 30 4.29 -2.64 -20.51
CA GLU A 30 3.70 -1.30 -20.69
C GLU A 30 2.16 -1.26 -20.61
N GLN A 31 1.49 -2.35 -21.00
CA GLN A 31 0.02 -2.43 -21.05
C GLN A 31 -0.62 -2.87 -19.73
N ALA A 32 0.18 -3.10 -18.69
CA ALA A 32 -0.26 -3.63 -17.42
C ALA A 32 -0.02 -2.61 -16.28
N LEU A 33 0.50 -3.07 -15.14
CA LEU A 33 0.72 -2.25 -13.94
C LEU A 33 2.10 -1.56 -13.93
N ALA A 34 2.84 -1.58 -15.04
CA ALA A 34 4.18 -0.99 -15.12
C ALA A 34 4.20 0.51 -14.80
N ASN A 35 3.13 1.23 -15.13
CA ASN A 35 2.99 2.65 -14.81
C ASN A 35 2.98 2.95 -13.30
N CYS A 36 2.63 1.96 -12.46
CA CYS A 36 2.70 2.08 -11.02
C CYS A 36 4.15 2.04 -10.49
N LYS A 37 5.15 1.63 -11.29
CA LYS A 37 6.56 1.49 -10.88
C LYS A 37 6.77 0.73 -9.56
N PHE A 38 5.84 -0.15 -9.22
CA PHE A 38 5.93 -0.98 -8.02
C PHE A 38 7.11 -1.94 -8.10
N LEU A 39 7.33 -2.50 -9.31
CA LEU A 39 8.47 -3.30 -9.69
C LEU A 39 8.92 -2.83 -11.07
N THR A 40 10.19 -2.53 -11.25
CA THR A 40 10.80 -2.16 -12.54
C THR A 40 11.88 -3.18 -12.89
N GLN A 41 12.21 -3.27 -14.18
CA GLN A 41 13.38 -3.98 -14.64
C GLN A 41 14.45 -2.96 -15.04
N GLU A 42 15.60 -3.02 -14.38
CA GLU A 42 16.77 -2.21 -14.69
C GLU A 42 17.90 -3.18 -15.05
N ASP A 43 18.38 -3.09 -16.29
CA ASP A 43 19.26 -4.07 -16.91
C ASP A 43 18.68 -5.51 -16.80
N ASP A 44 19.38 -6.41 -16.10
CA ASP A 44 19.00 -7.81 -15.87
C ASP A 44 18.46 -8.04 -14.44
N GLN A 45 18.11 -6.98 -13.71
CA GLN A 45 17.63 -7.07 -12.34
C GLN A 45 16.24 -6.44 -12.18
N TYR A 46 15.45 -7.02 -11.28
CA TYR A 46 14.17 -6.46 -10.87
C TYR A 46 14.37 -5.62 -9.62
N VAL A 47 13.93 -4.35 -9.67
CA VAL A 47 14.08 -3.36 -8.61
C VAL A 47 12.69 -2.95 -8.11
N ALA A 48 12.53 -2.74 -6.81
CA ALA A 48 11.29 -2.29 -6.18
C ALA A 48 11.57 -1.13 -5.21
N GLY A 49 10.52 -0.41 -4.80
CA GLY A 49 10.59 0.60 -3.74
C GLY A 49 10.49 2.07 -4.18
N GLN A 50 10.13 2.32 -5.44
CA GLN A 50 9.89 3.66 -6.01
C GLN A 50 8.56 3.71 -6.76
N ALA A 51 7.49 3.21 -6.13
CA ALA A 51 6.18 3.17 -6.74
C ALA A 51 5.62 4.58 -6.99
N ASN A 52 5.04 4.78 -8.16
CA ASN A 52 4.17 5.91 -8.45
C ASN A 52 2.86 5.68 -7.70
N LEU A 53 2.64 6.48 -6.67
CA LEU A 53 1.40 6.43 -5.91
C LEU A 53 0.27 7.18 -6.64
N PRO A 54 -0.98 6.72 -6.48
CA PRO A 54 -2.13 7.45 -6.98
C PRO A 54 -2.39 8.71 -6.13
N ASN A 55 -3.39 9.49 -6.50
CA ASN A 55 -3.77 10.67 -5.74
C ASN A 55 -4.13 10.33 -4.26
N PRO A 56 -4.05 11.31 -3.34
CA PRO A 56 -4.23 11.07 -1.91
C PRO A 56 -5.57 10.45 -1.54
N TYR A 57 -6.65 10.76 -2.27
CA TYR A 57 -7.97 10.18 -2.01
C TYR A 57 -8.02 8.69 -2.35
N LEU A 58 -7.35 8.24 -3.42
CA LEU A 58 -7.28 6.81 -3.74
C LEU A 58 -6.40 6.05 -2.73
N VAL A 59 -5.31 6.66 -2.25
CA VAL A 59 -4.52 6.11 -1.13
C VAL A 59 -5.37 6.03 0.13
N GLY A 60 -6.17 7.07 0.42
CA GLY A 60 -7.13 7.10 1.51
C GLY A 60 -8.18 6.00 1.40
N TYR A 61 -8.75 5.79 0.21
CA TYR A 61 -9.69 4.71 -0.06
C TYR A 61 -9.06 3.33 0.23
N LEU A 62 -7.84 3.10 -0.24
CA LEU A 62 -7.11 1.87 0.04
C LEU A 62 -6.91 1.68 1.56
N LEU A 63 -6.48 2.72 2.27
CA LEU A 63 -6.34 2.69 3.72
C LEU A 63 -7.68 2.34 4.39
N ALA A 64 -8.80 2.92 3.96
CA ALA A 64 -10.12 2.63 4.49
C ALA A 64 -10.52 1.16 4.28
N LYS A 65 -10.23 0.57 3.12
CA LYS A 65 -10.48 -0.86 2.85
C LYS A 65 -9.61 -1.78 3.71
N LEU A 66 -8.35 -1.41 3.93
CA LEU A 66 -7.47 -2.14 4.86
C LEU A 66 -7.96 -2.02 6.30
N TRP A 67 -8.45 -0.84 6.68
CA TRP A 67 -9.04 -0.59 7.99
C TRP A 67 -10.26 -1.46 8.25
N GLU A 68 -11.20 -1.55 7.29
CA GLU A 68 -12.36 -2.43 7.38
C GLU A 68 -11.96 -3.91 7.53
N ARG A 69 -10.90 -4.33 6.81
CA ARG A 69 -10.40 -5.72 6.85
C ARG A 69 -9.83 -6.07 8.22
N ASP A 70 -8.98 -5.22 8.77
CA ASP A 70 -8.11 -5.57 9.90
C ASP A 70 -8.55 -4.96 11.23
N LEU A 71 -9.24 -3.82 11.20
CA LEU A 71 -9.57 -2.99 12.37
C LEU A 71 -11.07 -2.76 12.54
N GLN A 72 -11.89 -3.11 11.55
CA GLN A 72 -13.35 -3.03 11.57
C GLN A 72 -13.83 -1.63 12.03
N ASP A 73 -14.66 -1.57 13.08
CA ASP A 73 -15.27 -0.33 13.61
C ASP A 73 -14.32 0.48 14.53
N ALA A 74 -13.02 0.18 14.53
CA ALA A 74 -12.06 0.91 15.36
C ALA A 74 -12.01 2.39 14.95
N LYS A 75 -12.28 3.27 15.91
CA LYS A 75 -12.25 4.73 15.72
C LYS A 75 -10.83 5.32 15.73
N SER A 76 -9.84 4.52 16.13
CA SER A 76 -8.43 4.86 16.08
C SER A 76 -7.56 3.61 16.09
N ALA A 77 -6.33 3.76 15.61
CA ALA A 77 -5.30 2.73 15.68
C ALA A 77 -3.96 3.35 16.09
N LEU A 78 -3.08 2.55 16.69
CA LEU A 78 -1.72 2.99 16.97
C LEU A 78 -0.99 3.28 15.67
N THR A 79 -0.29 4.42 15.59
CA THR A 79 0.47 4.80 14.40
C THR A 79 1.48 3.72 14.01
N GLU A 80 2.17 3.14 15.00
CA GLU A 80 3.13 2.05 14.78
C GLU A 80 2.47 0.80 14.19
N SER A 81 1.27 0.45 14.63
CA SER A 81 0.52 -0.67 14.07
C SER A 81 0.16 -0.44 12.61
N VAL A 82 -0.22 0.80 12.23
CA VAL A 82 -0.52 1.13 10.82
C VAL A 82 0.74 1.10 9.95
N LEU A 83 1.87 1.64 10.44
CA LEU A 83 3.13 1.69 9.69
C LEU A 83 3.72 0.30 9.42
N ASN A 84 3.60 -0.62 10.39
CA ASN A 84 4.26 -1.92 10.36
C ASN A 84 3.30 -3.09 10.10
N HIS A 85 2.03 -2.83 9.79
CA HIS A 85 1.05 -3.90 9.59
C HIS A 85 1.44 -4.82 8.42
N PRO A 86 1.55 -6.14 8.62
CA PRO A 86 1.74 -7.09 7.53
C PRO A 86 0.60 -6.99 6.51
N MET A 87 0.91 -6.93 5.23
CA MET A 87 -0.11 -6.69 4.18
C MET A 87 -0.93 -5.41 4.39
N GLY A 88 -0.39 -4.43 5.14
CA GLY A 88 -0.96 -3.09 5.31
C GLY A 88 -0.54 -2.12 4.23
N LEU A 89 -0.67 -0.82 4.50
CA LEU A 89 -0.48 0.24 3.51
C LEU A 89 0.92 0.21 2.88
N ALA A 90 1.96 0.10 3.71
CA ALA A 90 3.35 0.09 3.26
C ALA A 90 3.66 -1.04 2.27
N PRO A 91 3.48 -2.34 2.61
CA PRO A 91 3.79 -3.43 1.68
C PRO A 91 2.89 -3.46 0.45
N VAL A 92 1.61 -3.05 0.55
CA VAL A 92 0.69 -3.02 -0.59
C VAL A 92 1.08 -1.95 -1.61
N LEU A 93 1.59 -0.81 -1.15
CA LEU A 93 2.02 0.28 -2.02
C LEU A 93 3.52 0.25 -2.34
N GLY A 94 4.28 -0.71 -1.80
CA GLY A 94 5.71 -0.84 -2.05
C GLY A 94 6.52 0.29 -1.39
N LEU A 95 6.08 0.76 -0.23
CA LEU A 95 6.66 1.90 0.48
C LEU A 95 7.62 1.48 1.59
N SER A 96 8.63 2.31 1.81
CA SER A 96 9.44 2.28 3.04
C SER A 96 8.63 2.81 4.23
N ALA A 97 9.08 2.56 5.46
CA ALA A 97 8.45 3.14 6.65
C ALA A 97 8.44 4.69 6.61
N ALA A 98 9.54 5.31 6.17
CA ALA A 98 9.64 6.76 6.04
C ALA A 98 8.65 7.30 5.00
N SER A 99 8.61 6.69 3.81
CA SER A 99 7.65 7.06 2.75
C SER A 99 6.20 6.83 3.18
N THR A 100 5.94 5.79 3.97
CA THR A 100 4.60 5.53 4.53
C THR A 100 4.19 6.64 5.49
N GLN A 101 5.09 7.10 6.36
CA GLN A 101 4.81 8.22 7.26
C GLN A 101 4.57 9.54 6.49
N GLU A 102 5.29 9.78 5.39
CA GLU A 102 5.02 10.90 4.47
C GLU A 102 3.63 10.80 3.83
N GLN A 103 3.22 9.59 3.45
CA GLN A 103 1.85 9.35 2.97
C GLN A 103 0.81 9.64 4.06
N LEU A 104 1.03 9.22 5.31
CA LEU A 104 0.13 9.58 6.41
C LEU A 104 0.04 11.10 6.61
N ASN A 105 1.15 11.83 6.49
CA ASN A 105 1.14 13.29 6.54
C ASN A 105 0.32 13.89 5.38
N THR A 106 0.43 13.31 4.18
CA THR A 106 -0.33 13.75 3.00
C THR A 106 -1.83 13.51 3.20
N LEU A 107 -2.22 12.35 3.73
CA LEU A 107 -3.61 12.03 4.04
C LEU A 107 -4.19 12.97 5.12
N GLU A 108 -3.39 13.32 6.13
CA GLU A 108 -3.80 14.29 7.15
C GLU A 108 -4.00 15.70 6.57
N ALA A 109 -3.11 16.14 5.68
CA ALA A 109 -3.26 17.43 5.01
C ALA A 109 -4.53 17.54 4.15
N HIS A 110 -5.04 16.40 3.66
CA HIS A 110 -6.31 16.31 2.92
C HIS A 110 -7.52 16.06 3.83
N GLY A 111 -7.34 16.05 5.15
CA GLY A 111 -8.42 15.79 6.10
C GLY A 111 -8.97 14.36 6.06
N ILE A 112 -8.25 13.41 5.46
CA ILE A 112 -8.66 12.00 5.35
C ILE A 112 -8.42 11.26 6.68
N ILE A 113 -7.34 11.62 7.39
CA ILE A 113 -7.03 11.14 8.73
C ILE A 113 -6.65 12.31 9.66
N GLU A 114 -6.64 12.05 10.95
CA GLU A 114 -5.92 12.85 11.95
C GLU A 114 -4.79 12.01 12.56
N GLN A 115 -3.63 12.63 12.78
CA GLN A 115 -2.51 12.03 13.51
C GLN A 115 -2.35 12.68 14.89
N ARG A 116 -2.74 11.97 15.95
CA ARG A 116 -2.52 12.41 17.33
C ARG A 116 -1.11 12.10 17.78
N ARG A 117 -0.26 13.14 17.80
CA ARG A 117 1.18 13.04 18.06
C ARG A 117 1.66 13.86 19.27
N ALA A 118 0.76 14.54 19.99
CA ALA A 118 1.11 15.41 21.11
C ALA A 118 1.66 14.66 22.32
N VAL A 119 1.08 13.49 22.64
CA VAL A 119 1.53 12.60 23.71
C VAL A 119 1.38 11.14 23.28
N PRO A 120 2.31 10.24 23.66
CA PRO A 120 2.14 8.82 23.44
C PRO A 120 0.95 8.23 24.22
N PRO A 121 0.33 7.14 23.73
CA PRO A 121 0.64 6.48 22.46
C PRO A 121 0.11 7.29 21.26
N PHE A 122 0.91 7.35 20.19
CA PHE A 122 0.51 8.06 18.96
C PHE A 122 -0.56 7.27 18.21
N GLN A 123 -1.55 7.99 17.70
CA GLN A 123 -2.72 7.37 17.07
C GLN A 123 -3.06 8.00 15.72
N ILE A 124 -3.58 7.15 14.83
CA ILE A 124 -4.25 7.54 13.59
C ILE A 124 -5.75 7.44 13.82
N ILE A 125 -6.49 8.46 13.41
CA ILE A 125 -7.95 8.53 13.50
C ILE A 125 -8.51 8.71 12.10
N PRO A 126 -9.33 7.76 11.61
CA PRO A 126 -10.10 7.93 10.39
C PRO A 126 -10.99 9.17 10.46
N ARG A 127 -11.02 9.96 9.37
CA ARG A 127 -11.93 11.09 9.20
C ARG A 127 -12.92 10.90 8.06
N TRP A 128 -12.83 9.79 7.34
CA TRP A 128 -13.84 9.40 6.36
C TRP A 128 -15.06 8.76 7.04
N ASP A 129 -16.25 9.03 6.50
CA ASP A 129 -17.49 8.36 6.91
C ASP A 129 -17.71 7.04 6.16
N SER A 130 -17.32 7.00 4.88
CA SER A 130 -17.44 5.84 4.00
C SER A 130 -16.24 5.76 3.06
N PRO A 131 -15.68 4.57 2.77
CA PRO A 131 -14.66 4.41 1.75
C PRO A 131 -15.13 4.92 0.37
N LEU A 132 -16.41 4.77 0.02
CA LEU A 132 -16.89 5.17 -1.31
C LEU A 132 -16.77 6.67 -1.56
N THR A 133 -16.95 7.50 -0.53
CA THR A 133 -16.76 8.96 -0.66
C THR A 133 -15.31 9.32 -0.99
N LEU A 134 -14.35 8.57 -0.45
CA LEU A 134 -12.94 8.76 -0.81
C LEU A 134 -12.68 8.35 -2.27
N LEU A 135 -13.32 7.28 -2.74
CA LEU A 135 -13.20 6.83 -4.13
C LEU A 135 -13.80 7.86 -5.11
N GLU A 136 -14.98 8.40 -4.80
CA GLU A 136 -15.62 9.46 -5.60
C GLU A 136 -14.71 10.69 -5.71
N ASN A 137 -14.19 11.18 -4.58
CA ASN A 137 -13.26 12.30 -4.56
C ASN A 137 -11.98 12.04 -5.36
N ALA A 138 -11.51 10.79 -5.41
CA ALA A 138 -10.33 10.43 -6.18
C ALA A 138 -10.54 10.62 -7.69
N TYR A 139 -11.73 10.30 -8.22
CA TYR A 139 -12.05 10.47 -9.63
C TYR A 139 -12.46 11.90 -10.00
N ASP A 140 -13.00 12.66 -9.06
CA ASP A 140 -13.32 14.07 -9.28
C ASP A 140 -12.09 14.97 -9.22
N SER A 141 -11.07 14.61 -8.44
CA SER A 141 -9.82 15.37 -8.31
C SER A 141 -8.87 15.23 -9.52
N ASP A 142 -9.08 14.21 -10.35
CA ASP A 142 -8.28 13.94 -11.56
C ASP A 142 -8.89 14.61 -12.82
N ARG A 143 -9.93 15.44 -12.67
CA ARG A 143 -10.55 16.26 -13.73
C ARG A 143 -9.96 17.67 -13.76
#